data_AF-A0A423PFM1-F1
#
_entry.id   AF-A0A423PFM1-F1
#
_cell.length_a   1.000
_cell.length_b   1.000
_cell.length_c   1.000
_cell.angle_alpha   90.00
_cell.angle_beta   90.00
_cell.angle_gamma   90.00
#
_symmetry.space_group_name_H-M   'P 1'
#
loop_
_entity.id
_entity.type
_entity.pdbx_description
1 polymer ?
#
loop_
_entity_poly.entity_id
_entity_poly.type
_entity_poly.pdbx_seq_one_letter_code
_entity_poly.pdbx_strand_id
1 'polypeptide(L)'
;MWAADGALIRLRLPDNRIRAGQLAALVPIVRRHAANGVMVTRRAKLELRGVAKPEAAIAELGRAGLLERGPAADMPDVLVLADRRDERGAHRLDESLRDRLAHVDGIERLADKFLIVIDGGGPLAAPALSADIRLDAIGNGRWRLGLAGGRFDAAPVVELGADTVADVAARIIKKRLMDTTPERLRGLPRTMLQNFLAGHTPVGAPVPAAEPLAGLGYDAALGWRVRFVFGVLSIKALAVLAEIIDNGSIGLLPDRRLVLPKQAWLARQRLYQHEAIDDDADPRNGLSACIGQVGCRWASTDTRADALALAARAPEMARRGLHVSGCAKGCARRAASSATLVGRDGRYDLIRGGAPGDAPQATGLTLAEAGHALTRRAGQAGER
;
A
#
# COMPACT_ATOMS: atom_id res chain seq x y z
N MET A 1 -13.49 -10.88 -2.91
CA MET A 1 -14.27 -10.13 -1.90
C MET A 1 -15.25 -9.23 -2.63
N TRP A 2 -16.49 -9.10 -2.16
CA TRP A 2 -17.47 -8.17 -2.73
C TRP A 2 -17.44 -6.83 -2.00
N ALA A 3 -17.42 -5.73 -2.75
CA ALA A 3 -17.59 -4.37 -2.27
C ALA A 3 -18.85 -3.76 -2.90
N ALA A 4 -19.24 -2.57 -2.45
CA ALA A 4 -20.45 -1.89 -2.95
C ALA A 4 -20.37 -1.54 -4.44
N ASP A 5 -19.15 -1.44 -4.99
CA ASP A 5 -18.88 -1.17 -6.41
C ASP A 5 -18.71 -2.43 -7.26
N GLY A 6 -18.76 -3.63 -6.68
CA GLY A 6 -18.52 -4.90 -7.36
C GLY A 6 -17.46 -5.75 -6.65
N ALA A 7 -17.05 -6.85 -7.26
CA ALA A 7 -15.97 -7.67 -6.72
C ALA A 7 -14.63 -6.94 -6.77
N LEU A 8 -13.74 -7.32 -5.87
CA LEU A 8 -12.37 -6.84 -5.77
C LEU A 8 -11.44 -8.03 -5.97
N ILE A 9 -10.49 -7.86 -6.88
CA ILE A 9 -9.44 -8.86 -7.17
C ILE A 9 -8.10 -8.24 -6.82
N ARG A 10 -7.39 -8.85 -5.87
CA ARG A 10 -6.02 -8.46 -5.52
C ARG A 10 -5.04 -9.34 -6.27
N LEU A 11 -4.09 -8.70 -6.95
CA LEU A 11 -3.00 -9.39 -7.63
C LEU A 11 -1.80 -9.43 -6.68
N ARG A 12 -1.34 -10.66 -6.41
CA ARG A 12 -0.02 -10.91 -5.84
C ARG A 12 0.92 -11.19 -7.00
N LEU A 13 1.90 -10.29 -7.17
CA LEU A 13 2.86 -10.40 -8.26
C LEU A 13 4.18 -10.95 -7.72
N PRO A 14 4.82 -11.89 -8.42
CA PRO A 14 6.19 -12.31 -8.11
C PRO A 14 7.13 -11.11 -8.03
N ASP A 15 8.01 -11.09 -7.03
CA ASP A 15 8.94 -10.00 -6.71
C ASP A 15 8.28 -8.62 -6.50
N ASN A 16 6.95 -8.58 -6.38
CA ASN A 16 6.16 -7.35 -6.44
C ASN A 16 6.43 -6.54 -7.72
N ARG A 17 6.59 -7.21 -8.87
CA ARG A 17 6.86 -6.57 -10.17
C ARG A 17 5.83 -6.99 -11.23
N ILE A 18 5.46 -6.05 -12.09
CA ILE A 18 4.69 -6.33 -13.31
C ILE A 18 5.60 -6.15 -14.53
N ARG A 19 5.73 -7.19 -15.36
CA ARG A 19 6.52 -7.14 -16.61
C ARG A 19 5.76 -6.40 -17.70
N ALA A 20 6.47 -5.83 -18.67
CA ALA A 20 5.90 -5.11 -19.82
C ALA A 20 4.74 -5.88 -20.50
N GLY A 21 4.97 -7.14 -20.87
CA GLY A 21 3.92 -7.98 -21.50
C GLY A 21 2.70 -8.23 -20.61
N GLN A 22 2.90 -8.39 -19.29
CA GLN A 22 1.81 -8.54 -18.32
C GLN A 22 1.01 -7.24 -18.18
N LEU A 23 1.70 -6.09 -18.18
CA LEU A 23 1.07 -4.77 -18.12
C LEU A 23 0.23 -4.50 -19.37
N ALA A 24 0.76 -4.80 -20.56
CA ALA A 24 0.03 -4.70 -21.82
C ALA A 24 -1.22 -5.60 -21.83
N ALA A 25 -1.10 -6.83 -21.31
CA ALA A 25 -2.24 -7.74 -21.17
C ALA A 25 -3.27 -7.28 -20.12
N LEU A 26 -2.83 -6.59 -19.06
CA LEU A 26 -3.71 -6.09 -18.00
C LEU A 26 -4.67 -5.00 -18.49
N VAL A 27 -4.23 -4.12 -19.39
CA VAL A 27 -5.04 -2.99 -19.92
C VAL A 27 -6.42 -3.44 -20.46
N PRO A 28 -6.50 -4.37 -21.44
CA PRO A 28 -7.79 -4.82 -21.95
C PRO A 28 -8.63 -5.59 -20.92
N ILE A 29 -8.00 -6.28 -19.96
CA ILE A 29 -8.70 -6.98 -18.87
C ILE A 29 -9.39 -5.96 -17.96
N VAL A 30 -8.66 -4.94 -17.51
CA VAL A 30 -9.21 -3.85 -16.68
C VAL A 30 -10.34 -3.14 -17.39
N ARG A 31 -10.18 -2.85 -18.69
CA ARG A 31 -11.23 -2.25 -19.52
C ARG A 31 -12.54 -3.02 -19.53
N ARG A 32 -12.46 -4.34 -19.61
CA ARG A 32 -13.64 -5.22 -19.66
C ARG A 32 -14.27 -5.42 -18.30
N HIS A 33 -13.43 -5.57 -17.27
CA HIS A 33 -13.86 -6.14 -16.02
C HIS A 33 -13.87 -5.18 -14.84
N ALA A 34 -12.97 -4.18 -14.77
CA ALA A 34 -12.77 -3.36 -13.58
C ALA A 34 -13.14 -1.90 -13.82
N ALA A 35 -14.41 -1.57 -13.58
CA ALA A 35 -14.98 -0.25 -13.85
C ALA A 35 -14.26 0.90 -13.10
N ASN A 36 -13.68 0.61 -11.94
CA ASN A 36 -13.00 1.60 -11.08
C ASN A 36 -11.47 1.54 -11.18
N GLY A 37 -10.94 0.93 -12.25
CA GLY A 37 -9.51 0.85 -12.53
C GLY A 37 -8.75 -0.08 -11.59
N VAL A 38 -7.46 0.21 -11.42
CA VAL A 38 -6.55 -0.55 -10.56
C VAL A 38 -6.02 0.36 -9.45
N MET A 39 -5.90 -0.17 -8.24
CA MET A 39 -5.26 0.53 -7.14
C MET A 39 -3.94 -0.11 -6.77
N VAL A 40 -2.89 0.71 -6.63
CA VAL A 40 -1.67 0.34 -5.93
C VAL A 40 -1.95 0.43 -4.43
N THR A 41 -1.73 -0.66 -3.70
CA THR A 41 -2.04 -0.73 -2.27
C THR A 41 -0.86 -0.25 -1.42
N ARG A 42 -1.08 -0.04 -0.13
CA ARG A 42 -0.01 0.30 0.83
C ARG A 42 0.99 -0.84 1.05
N ARG A 43 0.64 -2.08 0.68
CA ARG A 43 1.47 -3.28 0.80
C ARG A 43 2.04 -3.72 -0.55
N ALA A 44 2.25 -2.78 -1.47
CA ALA A 44 2.87 -3.05 -2.77
C ALA A 44 2.12 -4.09 -3.64
N LYS A 45 0.78 -4.12 -3.59
CA LYS A 45 -0.07 -4.98 -4.45
C LYS A 45 -0.88 -4.16 -5.45
N LEU A 46 -1.33 -4.80 -6.52
CA LEU A 46 -2.37 -4.24 -7.40
C LEU A 46 -3.73 -4.78 -7.00
N GLU A 47 -4.75 -3.95 -7.12
CA GLU A 47 -6.12 -4.30 -6.75
C GLU A 47 -7.09 -3.78 -7.80
N LEU A 48 -7.71 -4.68 -8.56
CA LEU A 48 -8.77 -4.35 -9.49
C LEU A 48 -10.05 -4.09 -8.70
N ARG A 49 -10.74 -3.00 -9.05
CA ARG A 49 -11.96 -2.58 -8.36
C ARG A 49 -13.16 -2.46 -9.29
N GLY A 50 -14.33 -2.71 -8.72
CA GLY A 50 -15.59 -2.73 -9.45
C GLY A 50 -15.67 -3.85 -10.48
N VAL A 51 -15.29 -5.06 -10.07
CA VAL A 51 -15.29 -6.24 -10.94
C VAL A 51 -16.67 -6.87 -10.99
N ALA A 52 -17.32 -6.78 -12.16
CA ALA A 52 -18.69 -7.29 -12.32
C ALA A 52 -18.76 -8.82 -12.49
N LYS A 53 -17.79 -9.39 -13.22
CA LYS A 53 -17.71 -10.83 -13.52
C LYS A 53 -16.37 -11.39 -13.04
N PRO A 54 -16.20 -11.63 -11.72
CA PRO A 54 -14.90 -11.98 -11.14
C PRO A 54 -14.31 -13.26 -11.73
N GLU A 55 -15.11 -14.27 -12.04
CA GLU A 55 -14.64 -15.54 -12.59
C GLU A 55 -14.01 -15.36 -13.98
N ALA A 56 -14.66 -14.57 -14.84
CA ALA A 56 -14.15 -14.25 -16.17
C ALA A 56 -12.86 -13.43 -16.10
N ALA A 57 -12.81 -12.45 -15.18
CA ALA A 57 -11.62 -11.64 -14.93
C ALA A 57 -10.46 -12.51 -14.44
N ILE A 58 -10.69 -13.41 -13.47
CA ILE A 58 -9.69 -14.35 -12.94
C ILE A 58 -9.16 -15.26 -14.06
N ALA A 59 -10.01 -15.80 -14.91
CA ALA A 59 -9.57 -16.64 -16.03
C ALA A 59 -8.68 -15.89 -17.03
N GLU A 60 -9.00 -14.63 -17.35
CA GLU A 60 -8.17 -13.77 -18.21
C GLU A 60 -6.84 -13.40 -17.55
N LEU A 61 -6.87 -12.99 -16.27
CA LEU A 61 -5.66 -12.70 -15.49
C LEU A 61 -4.74 -13.92 -15.39
N GLY A 62 -5.33 -15.10 -15.19
CA GLY A 62 -4.60 -16.37 -15.18
C GLY A 62 -3.87 -16.62 -16.49
N ARG A 63 -4.54 -16.47 -17.64
CA ARG A 63 -3.93 -16.59 -18.97
C ARG A 63 -2.83 -15.55 -19.23
N ALA A 64 -2.98 -14.34 -18.69
CA ALA A 64 -1.97 -13.28 -18.76
C ALA A 64 -0.79 -13.49 -17.78
N GLY A 65 -0.79 -14.55 -16.97
CA GLY A 65 0.26 -14.82 -15.98
C GLY A 65 0.29 -13.80 -14.84
N LEU A 66 -0.86 -13.20 -14.49
CA LEU A 66 -1.01 -12.17 -13.46
C LEU A 66 -1.49 -12.74 -12.10
N LEU A 67 -1.66 -14.05 -12.01
CA LEU A 67 -2.05 -14.76 -10.79
C LEU A 67 -0.92 -15.69 -10.37
N GLU A 68 -0.64 -15.73 -9.06
CA GLU A 68 0.18 -16.79 -8.48
C GLU A 68 -0.48 -18.15 -8.73
N ARG A 69 0.33 -19.18 -8.97
CA ARG A 69 -0.11 -20.55 -9.24
C ARG A 69 0.65 -21.52 -8.33
N GLY A 70 0.04 -22.67 -8.07
CA GLY A 70 0.64 -23.72 -7.26
C GLY A 70 0.84 -23.28 -5.80
N PRO A 71 1.81 -23.88 -5.07
CA PRO A 71 1.99 -23.65 -3.64
C PRO A 71 2.16 -22.18 -3.26
N ALA A 72 2.68 -21.34 -4.15
CA ALA A 72 2.88 -19.91 -3.91
C ALA A 72 1.57 -19.14 -3.64
N ALA A 73 0.44 -19.58 -4.23
CA ALA A 73 -0.87 -18.96 -4.02
C ALA A 73 -1.40 -19.18 -2.59
N ASP A 74 -0.98 -20.29 -1.96
CA ASP A 74 -1.39 -20.68 -0.61
C ASP A 74 -0.43 -20.13 0.48
N MET A 75 0.70 -19.54 0.07
CA MET A 75 1.67 -18.96 1.01
C MET A 75 1.18 -17.65 1.62
N PRO A 76 1.64 -17.27 2.84
CA PRO A 76 1.50 -15.92 3.36
C PRO A 76 2.05 -14.88 2.39
N ASP A 77 1.60 -13.64 2.53
CA ASP A 77 2.14 -12.56 1.72
C ASP A 77 3.58 -12.26 2.14
N VAL A 78 4.54 -12.52 1.26
CA VAL A 78 5.95 -12.17 1.46
C VAL A 78 6.32 -11.00 0.57
N LEU A 79 6.69 -9.89 1.21
CA LEU A 79 7.11 -8.66 0.56
C LEU A 79 8.61 -8.49 0.70
N VAL A 80 9.32 -8.68 -0.41
CA VAL A 80 10.76 -8.44 -0.51
C VAL A 80 11.01 -7.00 -0.94
N LEU A 81 11.82 -6.28 -0.16
CA LEU A 81 12.24 -4.91 -0.39
C LEU A 81 13.76 -4.88 -0.59
N ALA A 82 14.18 -5.05 -1.83
CA ALA A 82 15.59 -5.00 -2.23
C ALA A 82 15.73 -4.33 -3.59
N ASP A 83 16.85 -3.64 -3.80
CA ASP A 83 17.21 -3.14 -5.12
C ASP A 83 17.65 -4.30 -6.04
N ARG A 84 17.88 -4.01 -7.32
CA ARG A 84 18.25 -5.06 -8.30
C ARG A 84 19.59 -5.72 -8.02
N ARG A 85 20.47 -5.09 -7.24
CA ARG A 85 21.79 -5.66 -6.93
C ARG A 85 21.69 -6.68 -5.82
N ASP A 86 20.68 -6.56 -4.96
CA ASP A 86 20.39 -7.46 -3.85
C ASP A 86 21.65 -7.81 -3.04
N GLU A 87 22.49 -6.81 -2.78
CA GLU A 87 23.82 -7.01 -2.18
C GLU A 87 23.74 -7.71 -0.81
N ARG A 88 22.61 -7.57 -0.12
CA ARG A 88 22.35 -8.19 1.19
C ARG A 88 21.62 -9.53 1.13
N GLY A 89 21.25 -10.01 -0.07
CA GLY A 89 20.68 -11.34 -0.31
C GLY A 89 19.24 -11.51 0.19
N ALA A 90 18.40 -10.49 0.04
CA ALA A 90 16.99 -10.55 0.41
C ALA A 90 16.18 -11.51 -0.48
N HIS A 91 16.48 -11.60 -1.78
CA HIS A 91 15.81 -12.56 -2.67
C HIS A 91 16.25 -13.99 -2.34
N ARG A 92 17.54 -14.21 -2.07
CA ARG A 92 18.02 -15.52 -1.58
C ARG A 92 17.36 -15.92 -0.26
N LEU A 93 17.13 -14.97 0.65
CA LEU A 93 16.41 -15.24 1.89
C LEU A 93 14.93 -15.54 1.64
N ASP A 94 14.29 -14.87 0.67
CA ASP A 94 12.91 -15.18 0.25
C ASP A 94 12.79 -16.60 -0.28
N GLU A 95 13.68 -17.02 -1.18
CA GLU A 95 13.75 -18.40 -1.69
C GLU A 95 13.91 -19.40 -0.54
N SER A 96 14.91 -19.18 0.32
CA SER A 96 15.22 -20.02 1.49
C SER A 96 14.04 -20.11 2.47
N LEU A 97 13.30 -19.02 2.67
CA LEU A 97 12.08 -19.01 3.49
C LEU A 97 10.94 -19.76 2.82
N ARG A 98 10.68 -19.52 1.53
CA ARG A 98 9.61 -20.18 0.78
C ARG A 98 9.79 -21.69 0.71
N ASP A 99 11.02 -22.17 0.56
CA ASP A 99 11.34 -23.60 0.59
C ASP A 99 10.95 -24.25 1.93
N ARG A 100 11.18 -23.56 3.04
CA ARG A 100 10.75 -24.03 4.37
C ARG A 100 9.24 -23.98 4.54
N LEU A 101 8.60 -22.93 4.04
CA LEU A 101 7.15 -22.76 4.11
C LEU A 101 6.38 -23.76 3.24
N ALA A 102 6.97 -24.24 2.14
CA ALA A 102 6.41 -25.30 1.29
C ALA A 102 6.09 -26.60 2.04
N HIS A 103 6.73 -26.82 3.20
CA HIS A 103 6.58 -28.02 4.03
C HIS A 103 5.75 -27.77 5.30
N VAL A 104 5.03 -26.64 5.38
CA VAL A 104 4.19 -26.30 6.53
C VAL A 104 2.73 -26.60 6.22
N ASP A 105 2.16 -27.58 6.92
CA ASP A 105 0.74 -27.96 6.77
C ASP A 105 -0.21 -26.83 7.23
N GLY A 106 -1.27 -26.61 6.47
CA GLY A 106 -2.33 -25.64 6.80
C GLY A 106 -1.97 -24.18 6.52
N ILE A 107 -0.88 -23.94 5.78
CA ILE A 107 -0.34 -22.60 5.50
C ILE A 107 -1.31 -21.68 4.74
N GLU A 108 -2.22 -22.27 3.94
CA GLU A 108 -3.27 -21.57 3.20
C GLU A 108 -4.21 -20.76 4.11
N ARG A 109 -4.33 -21.15 5.38
CA ARG A 109 -5.11 -20.42 6.40
C ARG A 109 -4.59 -19.00 6.67
N LEU A 110 -3.36 -18.68 6.23
CA LEU A 110 -2.70 -17.38 6.46
C LEU A 110 -2.65 -16.47 5.22
N ALA A 111 -3.03 -16.98 4.03
CA ALA A 111 -2.68 -16.43 2.71
C ALA A 111 -3.08 -14.98 2.41
N ASP A 112 -3.93 -14.34 3.22
CA ASP A 112 -4.39 -12.94 3.00
C ASP A 112 -4.24 -12.00 4.19
N LYS A 113 -3.95 -12.55 5.37
CA LYS A 113 -3.95 -11.78 6.62
C LYS A 113 -2.57 -11.62 7.21
N PHE A 114 -1.65 -12.53 6.91
CA PHE A 114 -0.32 -12.58 7.49
C PHE A 114 0.69 -11.98 6.51
N LEU A 115 1.40 -10.93 6.94
CA LEU A 115 2.43 -10.28 6.14
C LEU A 115 3.81 -10.59 6.72
N ILE A 116 4.70 -11.07 5.85
CA ILE A 116 6.13 -11.18 6.10
C ILE A 116 6.83 -10.11 5.25
N VAL A 117 7.72 -9.34 5.85
CA VAL A 117 8.58 -8.40 5.11
C VAL A 117 10.02 -8.87 5.20
N ILE A 118 10.70 -8.92 4.06
CA ILE A 118 12.15 -9.11 3.97
C ILE A 118 12.73 -7.80 3.44
N ASP A 119 13.43 -7.06 4.29
CA ASP A 119 13.94 -5.72 3.99
C ASP A 119 15.46 -5.75 3.90
N GLY A 120 16.00 -5.54 2.69
CA GLY A 120 17.43 -5.53 2.42
C GLY A 120 18.16 -4.28 2.95
N GLY A 121 17.46 -3.33 3.58
CA GLY A 121 18.06 -2.18 4.26
C GLY A 121 18.64 -1.09 3.34
N GLY A 122 18.46 -1.21 2.03
CA GLY A 122 18.89 -0.22 1.03
C GLY A 122 17.80 0.82 0.70
N PRO A 123 17.92 1.55 -0.42
CA PRO A 123 17.06 2.71 -0.73
C PRO A 123 15.58 2.39 -0.96
N LEU A 124 15.22 1.11 -1.04
CA LEU A 124 13.84 0.64 -1.19
C LEU A 124 13.23 0.14 0.13
N ALA A 125 13.97 0.25 1.24
CA ALA A 125 13.53 -0.15 2.57
C ALA A 125 12.22 0.55 2.97
N ALA A 126 11.39 -0.12 3.77
CA ALA A 126 10.15 0.47 4.27
C ALA A 126 10.07 0.27 5.79
N PRO A 127 10.85 1.05 6.57
CA PRO A 127 11.01 0.78 8.00
C PRO A 127 9.70 0.98 8.80
N ALA A 128 8.81 1.88 8.34
CA ALA A 128 7.51 2.10 8.98
C ALA A 128 6.44 1.05 8.62
N LEU A 129 6.69 0.20 7.61
CA LEU A 129 5.72 -0.82 7.21
C LEU A 129 5.67 -1.92 8.27
N SER A 130 4.60 -1.94 9.06
CA SER A 130 4.43 -2.99 10.06
C SER A 130 3.91 -4.29 9.44
N ALA A 131 4.52 -5.40 9.86
CA ALA A 131 4.25 -6.76 9.42
C ALA A 131 4.05 -7.69 10.63
N ASP A 132 3.60 -8.92 10.37
CA ASP A 132 3.54 -9.96 11.39
C ASP A 132 4.96 -10.45 11.72
N ILE A 133 5.77 -10.70 10.69
CA ILE A 133 7.20 -11.01 10.79
C ILE A 133 7.98 -10.03 9.90
N ARG A 134 9.02 -9.41 10.44
CA ARG A 134 10.00 -8.63 9.67
C ARG A 134 11.37 -9.25 9.76
N LEU A 135 12.02 -9.43 8.61
CA LEU A 135 13.41 -9.84 8.45
C LEU A 135 14.18 -8.65 7.88
N ASP A 136 14.91 -7.93 8.73
CA ASP A 136 15.62 -6.70 8.40
C ASP A 136 17.13 -6.96 8.30
N ALA A 137 17.73 -6.71 7.14
CA ALA A 137 19.18 -6.88 6.97
C ALA A 137 19.95 -5.86 7.81
N ILE A 138 20.99 -6.34 8.49
CA ILE A 138 21.89 -5.51 9.32
C ILE A 138 23.36 -5.59 8.89
N GLY A 139 23.66 -6.27 7.78
CA GLY A 139 25.01 -6.40 7.20
C GLY A 139 25.67 -7.74 7.54
N ASN A 140 26.76 -8.08 6.83
CA ASN A 140 27.57 -9.29 7.06
C ASN A 140 26.75 -10.61 7.11
N GLY A 141 25.70 -10.72 6.29
CA GLY A 141 24.83 -11.91 6.25
C GLY A 141 23.92 -12.08 7.48
N ARG A 142 23.83 -11.06 8.34
CA ARG A 142 23.01 -11.05 9.56
C ARG A 142 21.69 -10.31 9.34
N TRP A 143 20.67 -10.80 10.04
CA TRP A 143 19.30 -10.36 9.94
C TRP A 143 18.68 -10.17 11.32
N ARG A 144 17.89 -9.11 11.47
CA ARG A 144 16.97 -8.92 12.60
C ARG A 144 15.64 -9.56 12.28
N LEU A 145 15.15 -10.43 13.14
CA LEU A 145 13.78 -10.95 13.10
C LEU A 145 12.96 -10.22 14.17
N GLY A 146 12.01 -9.40 13.73
CA GLY A 146 11.07 -8.69 14.60
C GLY A 146 9.64 -9.17 14.39
N LEU A 147 8.83 -9.13 15.46
CA LEU A 147 7.42 -9.53 15.43
C LEU A 147 6.47 -8.34 15.63
N ALA A 148 5.32 -8.40 14.95
CA ALA A 148 4.15 -7.55 15.17
C ALA A 148 4.41 -6.02 15.13
N GLY A 149 5.27 -5.54 14.23
CA GLY A 149 5.66 -4.12 14.14
C GLY A 149 6.39 -3.79 12.85
N GLY A 150 6.74 -2.52 12.69
CA GLY A 150 7.74 -2.02 11.76
C GLY A 150 9.15 -2.21 12.31
N ARG A 151 10.17 -1.74 11.58
CA ARG A 151 11.58 -1.91 11.93
C ARG A 151 11.94 -1.34 13.32
N PHE A 152 11.26 -0.26 13.72
CA PHE A 152 11.57 0.48 14.95
C PHE A 152 10.72 0.07 16.16
N ASP A 153 9.53 -0.48 15.96
CA ASP A 153 8.56 -0.78 17.02
C ASP A 153 8.18 -2.28 17.10
N ALA A 154 8.68 -3.13 16.19
CA ALA A 154 8.55 -4.58 16.32
C ALA A 154 9.20 -5.08 17.61
N ALA A 155 8.50 -6.00 18.28
CA ALA A 155 8.97 -6.61 19.50
C ALA A 155 8.26 -7.95 19.77
N PRO A 156 8.98 -8.98 20.25
CA PRO A 156 10.43 -9.04 20.49
C PRO A 156 11.24 -9.03 19.19
N VAL A 157 12.57 -8.84 19.33
CA VAL A 157 13.54 -8.86 18.22
C VAL A 157 14.74 -9.73 18.58
N VAL A 158 15.22 -10.52 17.62
CA VAL A 158 16.46 -11.32 17.72
C VAL A 158 17.33 -11.11 16.49
N GLU A 159 18.63 -11.38 16.61
CA GLU A 159 19.59 -11.29 15.50
C GLU A 159 20.20 -12.64 15.16
N LEU A 160 20.09 -13.02 13.89
CA LEU A 160 20.38 -14.37 13.39
C LEU A 160 21.13 -14.30 12.05
N GLY A 161 21.76 -15.41 11.65
CA GLY A 161 22.26 -15.57 10.28
C GLY A 161 21.12 -15.87 9.29
N ALA A 162 21.37 -15.73 7.99
CA ALA A 162 20.37 -15.88 6.93
C ALA A 162 19.57 -17.21 6.99
N ASP A 163 20.24 -18.36 7.05
CA ASP A 163 19.53 -19.65 7.09
C ASP A 163 18.74 -19.81 8.39
N THR A 164 19.37 -19.50 9.53
CA THR A 164 18.72 -19.59 10.84
C THR A 164 17.51 -18.66 10.94
N VAL A 165 17.54 -17.47 10.35
CA VAL A 165 16.41 -16.55 10.40
C VAL A 165 15.21 -17.07 9.60
N ALA A 166 15.46 -17.72 8.46
CA ALA A 166 14.41 -18.39 7.67
C ALA A 166 13.80 -19.56 8.45
N ASP A 167 14.63 -20.39 9.09
CA ASP A 167 14.19 -21.50 9.95
C ASP A 167 13.31 -21.03 11.10
N VAL A 168 13.73 -19.96 11.78
CA VAL A 168 12.97 -19.39 12.89
C VAL A 168 11.65 -18.83 12.40
N ALA A 169 11.63 -18.06 11.32
CA ALA A 169 10.39 -17.51 10.77
C ALA A 169 9.38 -18.60 10.37
N ALA A 170 9.82 -19.66 9.69
CA ALA A 170 8.96 -20.79 9.33
C ALA A 170 8.42 -21.52 10.56
N ARG A 171 9.23 -21.68 11.62
CA ARG A 171 8.79 -22.29 12.87
C ARG A 171 7.73 -21.45 13.60
N ILE A 172 7.85 -20.13 13.55
CA ILE A 172 6.85 -19.22 14.13
C ILE A 172 5.51 -19.40 13.42
N ILE A 173 5.53 -19.48 12.10
CA ILE A 173 4.33 -19.73 11.29
C ILE A 173 3.72 -21.09 11.63
N LYS A 174 4.53 -22.15 11.70
CA LYS A 174 4.08 -23.49 12.10
C LYS A 174 3.44 -23.47 13.48
N LYS A 175 4.08 -22.87 14.49
CA LYS A 175 3.51 -22.72 15.84
C LYS A 175 2.20 -21.95 15.80
N ARG A 176 2.11 -20.88 15.01
CA ARG A 176 0.90 -20.06 14.91
C ARG A 176 -0.28 -20.82 14.32
N LEU A 177 -0.03 -21.71 13.36
CA LEU A 177 -1.05 -22.55 12.76
C LEU A 177 -1.62 -23.60 13.71
N MET A 178 -0.87 -23.98 14.76
CA MET A 178 -1.31 -24.90 15.81
C MET A 178 -2.26 -24.24 16.81
N ASP A 179 -2.35 -22.90 16.85
CA ASP A 179 -3.31 -22.20 17.69
C ASP A 179 -4.73 -22.30 17.12
N THR A 180 -5.73 -22.43 17.99
CA THR A 180 -7.14 -22.65 17.61
C THR A 180 -7.78 -21.47 16.87
N THR A 181 -7.21 -20.26 16.99
CA THR A 181 -7.59 -19.08 16.21
C THR A 181 -6.36 -18.52 15.49
N PRO A 182 -6.08 -18.88 14.22
CA PRO A 182 -4.95 -18.34 13.46
C PRO A 182 -5.26 -16.89 13.04
N GLU A 183 -5.08 -15.97 13.98
CA GLU A 183 -5.07 -14.52 13.73
C GLU A 183 -3.64 -14.01 13.46
N ARG A 184 -3.57 -12.75 13.00
CA ARG A 184 -2.33 -11.96 12.92
C ARG A 184 -1.55 -12.00 14.23
N LEU A 185 -0.22 -11.85 14.17
CA LEU A 185 0.60 -11.65 15.37
C LEU A 185 0.32 -10.30 16.02
N ARG A 186 -0.07 -9.30 15.21
CA ARG A 186 -0.50 -7.99 15.70
C ARG A 186 -1.83 -8.13 16.47
N GLY A 187 -1.73 -8.18 17.79
CA GLY A 187 -2.86 -8.37 18.71
C GLY A 187 -2.53 -9.33 19.85
N LEU A 188 -1.48 -10.14 19.70
CA LEU A 188 -1.04 -11.05 20.75
C LEU A 188 -0.32 -10.31 21.88
N PRO A 189 -0.46 -10.77 23.15
CA PRO A 189 0.34 -10.25 24.25
C PRO A 189 1.83 -10.42 23.99
N ARG A 190 2.64 -9.46 24.46
CA ARG A 190 4.10 -9.48 24.28
C ARG A 190 4.77 -10.75 24.83
N THR A 191 4.23 -11.31 25.91
CA THR A 191 4.69 -12.59 26.50
C THR A 191 4.51 -13.77 25.55
N MET A 192 3.39 -13.83 24.84
CA MET A 192 3.15 -14.85 23.82
C MET A 192 4.11 -14.67 22.64
N LEU A 193 4.34 -13.41 22.22
CA LEU A 193 5.30 -13.12 21.17
C LEU A 193 6.75 -13.52 21.55
N GLN A 194 7.13 -13.37 22.82
CA GLN A 194 8.43 -13.84 23.35
C GLN A 194 8.57 -15.37 23.26
N ASN A 195 7.50 -16.12 23.51
CA ASN A 195 7.53 -17.58 23.44
C ASN A 195 7.81 -18.12 22.02
N PHE A 196 7.46 -17.36 20.97
CA PHE A 196 7.81 -17.71 19.60
C PHE A 196 9.33 -17.72 19.36
N LEU A 197 10.08 -16.89 20.10
CA LEU A 197 11.54 -16.75 20.02
C LEU A 197 12.28 -17.40 21.20
N ALA A 198 11.61 -18.26 21.98
CA ALA A 198 12.26 -19.00 23.06
C ALA A 198 13.50 -19.76 22.55
N GLY A 199 14.61 -19.66 23.28
CA GLY A 199 15.91 -20.19 22.88
C GLY A 199 16.80 -19.21 22.10
N HIS A 200 16.31 -18.01 21.79
CA HIS A 200 17.10 -16.93 21.19
C HIS A 200 17.15 -15.73 22.14
N THR A 201 18.34 -15.13 22.30
CA THR A 201 18.53 -13.95 23.15
C THR A 201 17.92 -12.72 22.47
N PRO A 202 16.90 -12.07 23.07
CA PRO A 202 16.35 -10.84 22.53
C PRO A 202 17.38 -9.72 22.55
N VAL A 203 17.41 -8.90 21.52
CA VAL A 203 18.27 -7.72 21.45
C VAL A 203 17.47 -6.46 21.78
N GLY A 204 17.99 -5.64 22.70
CA GLY A 204 17.50 -4.27 22.96
C GLY A 204 18.29 -3.18 22.23
N ALA A 205 19.28 -3.56 21.42
CA ALA A 205 20.26 -2.67 20.80
C ALA A 205 19.63 -1.69 19.78
N PRO A 206 20.26 -0.50 19.57
CA PRO A 206 19.79 0.47 18.60
C PRO A 206 19.59 -0.17 17.24
N VAL A 207 18.46 0.13 16.62
CA VAL A 207 18.08 -0.34 15.29
C VAL A 207 19.00 0.34 14.29
N PRO A 208 19.86 -0.39 13.54
CA PRO A 208 20.63 0.23 12.47
C PRO A 208 19.64 0.89 11.51
N ALA A 209 19.83 2.19 11.25
CA ALA A 209 18.99 2.91 10.32
C ALA A 209 19.03 2.17 8.98
N ALA A 210 17.85 1.83 8.46
CA ALA A 210 17.76 1.52 7.06
C ALA A 210 18.14 2.78 6.28
N GLU A 211 18.71 2.61 5.09
CA GLU A 211 18.77 3.75 4.18
C GLU A 211 17.34 4.29 4.01
N PRO A 212 17.15 5.61 4.16
CA PRO A 212 15.83 6.18 4.00
C PRO A 212 15.35 5.82 2.61
N LEU A 213 14.13 5.31 2.58
CA LEU A 213 13.40 5.06 1.38
C LEU A 213 13.53 6.26 0.45
N ALA A 214 14.11 6.04 -0.72
CA ALA A 214 14.30 7.13 -1.64
C ALA A 214 12.92 7.70 -1.99
N GLY A 215 12.83 9.03 -1.90
CA GLY A 215 11.62 9.78 -2.15
C GLY A 215 11.08 9.55 -3.57
N LEU A 216 9.97 10.20 -3.85
CA LEU A 216 9.52 10.28 -5.23
C LEU A 216 10.55 10.99 -6.12
N GLY A 217 10.44 10.77 -7.43
CA GLY A 217 11.27 11.44 -8.42
C GLY A 217 12.26 10.51 -9.10
N TYR A 218 13.12 11.08 -9.92
CA TYR A 218 14.11 10.33 -10.70
C TYR A 218 15.39 10.06 -9.92
N ASP A 219 15.95 8.87 -10.07
CA ASP A 219 17.27 8.50 -9.57
C ASP A 219 17.99 7.59 -10.55
N ALA A 220 19.26 7.90 -10.77
CA ALA A 220 20.07 7.22 -11.78
C ALA A 220 20.40 5.78 -11.40
N ALA A 221 20.29 5.35 -10.15
CA ALA A 221 20.46 3.97 -9.72
C ALA A 221 19.13 3.22 -9.65
N LEU A 222 18.08 3.84 -9.11
CA LEU A 222 16.81 3.19 -8.82
C LEU A 222 15.76 3.29 -9.94
N GLY A 223 15.84 4.30 -10.78
CA GLY A 223 14.80 4.62 -11.77
C GLY A 223 13.87 5.74 -11.32
N TRP A 224 12.70 5.80 -11.94
CA TRP A 224 11.72 6.85 -11.66
C TRP A 224 10.67 6.37 -10.68
N ARG A 225 10.64 6.96 -9.48
CA ARG A 225 9.67 6.63 -8.44
C ARG A 225 8.47 7.55 -8.54
N VAL A 226 7.31 6.96 -8.72
CA VAL A 226 6.04 7.69 -8.83
C VAL A 226 5.01 7.12 -7.88
N ARG A 227 3.99 7.91 -7.57
CA ARG A 227 2.70 7.40 -7.11
C ARG A 227 1.59 8.03 -7.93
N PHE A 228 0.39 7.48 -7.83
CA PHE A 228 -0.80 8.09 -8.41
C PHE A 228 -1.68 8.61 -7.28
N VAL A 229 -2.42 9.70 -7.50
CA VAL A 229 -3.32 10.24 -6.47
C VAL A 229 -4.28 9.13 -6.00
N PHE A 230 -4.43 9.00 -4.68
CA PHE A 230 -5.18 7.90 -4.02
C PHE A 230 -4.66 6.47 -4.28
N GLY A 231 -3.54 6.32 -4.98
CA GLY A 231 -3.04 5.05 -5.52
C GLY A 231 -3.80 4.55 -6.73
N VAL A 232 -4.60 5.37 -7.40
CA VAL A 232 -5.48 4.93 -8.49
C VAL A 232 -4.77 5.04 -9.83
N LEU A 233 -4.55 3.89 -10.45
CA LEU A 233 -4.18 3.76 -11.85
C LEU A 233 -5.46 3.68 -12.68
N SER A 234 -5.84 4.84 -13.25
CA SER A 234 -6.94 4.88 -14.22
C SER A 234 -6.61 4.02 -15.44
N ILE A 235 -7.63 3.61 -16.20
CA ILE A 235 -7.40 2.89 -17.44
C ILE A 235 -6.49 3.66 -18.43
N LYS A 236 -6.62 4.98 -18.46
CA LYS A 236 -5.77 5.84 -19.30
C LYS A 236 -4.33 5.84 -18.80
N ALA A 237 -4.11 5.93 -17.48
CA ALA A 237 -2.79 5.80 -16.88
C ALA A 237 -2.15 4.44 -17.20
N LEU A 238 -2.93 3.34 -17.07
CA LEU A 238 -2.46 2.00 -17.40
C LEU A 238 -2.08 1.86 -18.88
N ALA A 239 -2.87 2.43 -19.78
CA ALA A 239 -2.57 2.42 -21.22
C ALA A 239 -1.26 3.18 -21.50
N VAL A 240 -1.09 4.39 -20.94
CA VAL A 240 0.17 5.13 -21.09
C VAL A 240 1.34 4.36 -20.50
N LEU A 241 1.18 3.75 -19.31
CA LEU A 241 2.22 2.91 -18.71
C LEU A 241 2.59 1.71 -19.61
N ALA A 242 1.59 1.05 -20.22
CA ALA A 242 1.83 -0.08 -21.13
C ALA A 242 2.55 0.35 -22.42
N GLU A 243 2.32 1.56 -22.90
CA GLU A 243 3.00 2.09 -24.08
C GLU A 243 4.44 2.51 -23.79
N ILE A 244 4.71 3.11 -22.62
CA ILE A 244 6.07 3.60 -22.28
C ILE A 244 6.96 2.49 -21.71
N ILE A 245 6.36 1.43 -21.13
CA ILE A 245 7.08 0.27 -20.60
C ILE A 245 6.97 -0.86 -21.63
N ASP A 246 7.74 -0.73 -22.70
CA ASP A 246 7.85 -1.70 -23.78
C ASP A 246 8.74 -2.90 -23.41
N ASN A 247 9.68 -2.71 -22.49
CA ASN A 247 10.56 -3.74 -21.96
C ASN A 247 10.72 -3.63 -20.43
N GLY A 248 11.26 -4.70 -19.82
CA GLY A 248 11.50 -4.73 -18.38
C GLY A 248 10.23 -4.86 -17.54
N SER A 249 10.16 -4.10 -16.44
CA SER A 249 9.13 -4.26 -15.42
C SER A 249 8.96 -3.00 -14.56
N ILE A 250 7.75 -2.79 -14.05
CA ILE A 250 7.46 -1.83 -12.98
C ILE A 250 7.56 -2.57 -11.64
N GLY A 251 8.32 -2.00 -10.69
CA GLY A 251 8.31 -2.46 -9.29
C GLY A 251 7.19 -1.80 -8.50
N LEU A 252 6.51 -2.54 -7.64
CA LEU A 252 5.54 -2.04 -6.69
C LEU A 252 6.25 -1.84 -5.34
N LEU A 253 6.01 -0.70 -4.70
CA LEU A 253 6.56 -0.39 -3.39
C LEU A 253 5.43 -0.08 -2.38
N PRO A 254 5.70 -0.22 -1.08
CA PRO A 254 4.81 0.23 -0.03
C PRO A 254 4.42 1.69 -0.18
N ASP A 255 3.30 2.05 0.44
CA ASP A 255 2.71 3.39 0.38
C ASP A 255 2.34 3.84 -1.03
N ARG A 256 1.86 2.89 -1.84
CA ARG A 256 1.24 3.11 -3.17
C ARG A 256 2.20 3.65 -4.22
N ARG A 257 3.49 3.33 -4.09
CA ARG A 257 4.53 3.81 -4.99
C ARG A 257 4.88 2.75 -6.04
N LEU A 258 5.38 3.23 -7.15
CA LEU A 258 5.88 2.45 -8.27
C LEU A 258 7.32 2.88 -8.56
N VAL A 259 8.15 1.93 -8.97
CA VAL A 259 9.46 2.18 -9.56
C VAL A 259 9.39 1.85 -11.03
N LEU A 260 9.43 2.87 -11.86
CA LEU A 260 9.45 2.77 -13.31
C LEU A 260 10.91 2.73 -13.81
N PRO A 261 11.19 2.00 -14.90
CA PRO A 261 12.46 2.07 -15.63
C PRO A 261 12.86 3.52 -15.96
N LYS A 262 14.17 3.79 -16.01
CA LYS A 262 14.74 5.14 -16.18
C LYS A 262 14.21 5.84 -17.43
N GLN A 263 14.06 5.11 -18.54
CA GLN A 263 13.58 5.64 -19.82
C GLN A 263 12.15 6.18 -19.74
N ALA A 264 11.32 5.68 -18.81
CA ALA A 264 9.94 6.14 -18.64
C ALA A 264 9.85 7.62 -18.25
N TRP A 265 10.92 8.17 -17.64
CA TRP A 265 11.02 9.59 -17.29
C TRP A 265 10.84 10.53 -18.49
N LEU A 266 11.25 10.11 -19.69
CA LEU A 266 11.10 10.90 -20.90
C LEU A 266 9.63 11.17 -21.24
N ALA A 267 8.73 10.28 -20.84
CA ALA A 267 7.29 10.37 -21.06
C ALA A 267 6.53 10.98 -19.87
N ARG A 268 7.22 11.56 -18.87
CA ARG A 268 6.60 11.96 -17.58
C ARG A 268 5.37 12.85 -17.70
N GLN A 269 5.37 13.78 -18.66
CA GLN A 269 4.25 14.69 -18.91
C GLN A 269 2.94 13.95 -19.22
N ARG A 270 3.03 12.81 -19.93
CA ARG A 270 1.87 11.98 -20.26
C ARG A 270 1.27 11.31 -19.02
N LEU A 271 2.09 10.96 -18.04
CA LEU A 271 1.61 10.40 -16.77
C LEU A 271 1.10 11.48 -15.81
N TYR A 272 1.67 12.69 -15.82
CA TYR A 272 1.14 13.81 -15.02
C TYR A 272 -0.30 14.17 -15.41
N GLN A 273 -0.64 14.09 -16.71
CA GLN A 273 -2.02 14.23 -17.20
C GLN A 273 -3.00 13.17 -16.65
N HIS A 274 -2.47 12.13 -16.00
CA HIS A 274 -3.23 11.05 -15.38
C HIS A 274 -2.90 10.92 -13.90
N GLU A 275 -2.67 12.04 -13.22
CA GLU A 275 -2.53 12.12 -11.77
C GLU A 275 -1.32 11.38 -11.19
N ALA A 276 -0.25 11.21 -11.98
CA ALA A 276 1.04 10.81 -11.44
C ALA A 276 1.65 11.96 -10.62
N ILE A 277 2.31 11.58 -9.53
CA ILE A 277 3.08 12.43 -8.63
C ILE A 277 4.46 11.81 -8.51
N ASP A 278 5.48 12.63 -8.68
CA ASP A 278 6.88 12.26 -8.48
C ASP A 278 7.66 13.25 -7.62
N ASP A 279 6.97 14.12 -6.90
CA ASP A 279 7.53 15.02 -5.90
C ASP A 279 6.85 14.77 -4.56
N ASP A 280 7.64 14.57 -3.50
CA ASP A 280 7.10 14.39 -2.15
C ASP A 280 6.45 15.66 -1.61
N ALA A 281 6.83 16.84 -2.11
CA ALA A 281 6.23 18.13 -1.74
C ALA A 281 4.87 18.41 -2.41
N ASP A 282 4.43 17.56 -3.35
CA ASP A 282 3.15 17.72 -4.03
C ASP A 282 1.97 17.72 -3.02
N PRO A 283 1.13 18.77 -2.99
CA PRO A 283 0.01 18.86 -2.05
C PRO A 283 -0.96 17.69 -2.14
N ARG A 284 -1.07 17.04 -3.31
CA ARG A 284 -1.96 15.90 -3.53
C ARG A 284 -1.56 14.68 -2.71
N ASN A 285 -0.32 14.61 -2.21
CA ASN A 285 0.14 13.55 -1.31
C ASN A 285 -0.62 13.53 0.03
N GLY A 286 -1.11 14.67 0.50
CA GLY A 286 -1.89 14.75 1.74
C GLY A 286 -3.39 14.46 1.56
N LEU A 287 -3.82 14.09 0.35
CA LEU A 287 -5.23 13.79 0.09
C LEU A 287 -5.62 12.37 0.51
N SER A 288 -6.78 12.27 1.16
CA SER A 288 -7.51 11.02 1.35
C SER A 288 -8.92 11.19 0.80
N ALA A 289 -9.39 10.22 0.01
CA ALA A 289 -10.77 10.21 -0.46
C ALA A 289 -11.26 8.78 -0.66
N CYS A 290 -12.52 8.52 -0.32
CA CYS A 290 -13.16 7.24 -0.59
C CYS A 290 -13.53 7.12 -2.08
N ILE A 291 -14.23 6.06 -2.49
CA ILE A 291 -14.70 5.95 -3.88
C ILE A 291 -15.80 6.96 -4.20
N GLY A 292 -16.50 7.48 -3.19
CA GLY A 292 -17.59 8.44 -3.37
C GLY A 292 -18.79 7.84 -4.09
N GLN A 293 -19.66 8.70 -4.60
CA GLN A 293 -20.89 8.31 -5.29
C GLN A 293 -20.64 7.44 -6.53
N VAL A 294 -19.44 7.53 -7.13
CA VAL A 294 -19.02 6.74 -8.30
C VAL A 294 -19.10 5.23 -8.04
N GLY A 295 -18.93 4.79 -6.80
CA GLY A 295 -18.93 3.36 -6.46
C GLY A 295 -19.50 3.03 -5.08
N CYS A 296 -20.14 3.97 -4.40
CA CYS A 296 -20.69 3.76 -3.06
C CYS A 296 -22.09 4.35 -2.96
N ARG A 297 -23.09 3.47 -2.80
CA ARG A 297 -24.50 3.87 -2.60
C ARG A 297 -24.76 4.76 -1.37
N TRP A 298 -23.81 4.80 -0.43
CA TRP A 298 -23.90 5.61 0.79
C TRP A 298 -23.29 7.01 0.64
N ALA A 299 -22.72 7.32 -0.52
CA ALA A 299 -22.10 8.60 -0.78
C ALA A 299 -22.91 9.38 -1.81
N SER A 300 -23.07 10.69 -1.57
CA SER A 300 -23.81 11.61 -2.45
C SER A 300 -22.89 12.58 -3.22
N THR A 301 -21.57 12.43 -3.10
CA THR A 301 -20.57 13.35 -3.68
C THR A 301 -19.44 12.58 -4.36
N ASP A 302 -18.79 13.20 -5.36
CA ASP A 302 -17.65 12.61 -6.08
C ASP A 302 -16.35 12.91 -5.32
N THR A 303 -16.18 12.23 -4.20
CA THR A 303 -15.15 12.56 -3.22
C THR A 303 -13.73 12.66 -3.78
N ARG A 304 -13.39 11.92 -4.85
CA ARG A 304 -12.04 11.95 -5.43
C ARG A 304 -11.86 13.15 -6.34
N ALA A 305 -12.82 13.40 -7.23
CA ALA A 305 -12.80 14.58 -8.09
C ALA A 305 -12.86 15.87 -7.24
N ASP A 306 -13.73 15.88 -6.23
CA ASP A 306 -13.91 17.01 -5.32
C ASP A 306 -12.65 17.26 -4.48
N ALA A 307 -11.98 16.22 -3.99
CA ALA A 307 -10.70 16.36 -3.27
C ALA A 307 -9.59 16.98 -4.14
N LEU A 308 -9.50 16.60 -5.42
CA LEU A 308 -8.55 17.20 -6.37
C LEU A 308 -8.87 18.68 -6.61
N ALA A 309 -10.14 19.02 -6.85
CA ALA A 309 -10.58 20.40 -7.06
C ALA A 309 -10.29 21.27 -5.81
N LEU A 310 -10.52 20.74 -4.61
CA LEU A 310 -10.22 21.43 -3.36
C LEU A 310 -8.73 21.57 -3.12
N ALA A 311 -7.91 20.59 -3.49
CA ALA A 311 -6.46 20.66 -3.37
C ALA A 311 -5.86 21.78 -4.24
N ALA A 312 -6.39 21.97 -5.44
CA ALA A 312 -5.99 23.08 -6.31
C ALA A 312 -6.33 24.46 -5.70
N ARG A 313 -7.46 24.56 -4.97
CA ARG A 313 -7.90 25.81 -4.31
C ARG A 313 -7.24 26.06 -2.96
N ALA A 314 -6.89 25.00 -2.22
CA ALA A 314 -6.34 25.06 -0.86
C ALA A 314 -5.11 24.14 -0.70
N PRO A 315 -4.01 24.38 -1.45
CA PRO A 315 -2.85 23.48 -1.49
C PRO A 315 -2.16 23.34 -0.13
N GLU A 316 -2.14 24.39 0.69
CA GLU A 316 -1.62 24.33 2.07
C GLU A 316 -2.42 23.37 2.95
N MET A 317 -3.75 23.36 2.82
CA MET A 317 -4.59 22.44 3.57
C MET A 317 -4.40 21.01 3.08
N ALA A 318 -4.33 20.82 1.76
CA ALA A 318 -4.04 19.52 1.17
C ALA A 318 -2.70 18.96 1.65
N ARG A 319 -1.62 19.77 1.67
CA ARG A 319 -0.31 19.39 2.22
C ARG A 319 -0.39 18.89 3.67
N ARG A 320 -1.16 19.58 4.52
CA ARG A 320 -1.30 19.22 5.94
C ARG A 320 -2.15 17.96 6.15
N GLY A 321 -3.08 17.71 5.23
CA GLY A 321 -3.92 16.52 5.22
C GLY A 321 -5.39 16.88 5.06
N LEU A 322 -5.92 16.71 3.85
CA LEU A 322 -7.32 16.90 3.52
C LEU A 322 -7.99 15.56 3.24
N HIS A 323 -9.02 15.24 4.02
CA HIS A 323 -9.84 14.05 3.81
C HIS A 323 -11.21 14.46 3.27
N VAL A 324 -11.62 13.89 2.13
CA VAL A 324 -12.99 14.01 1.60
C VAL A 324 -13.67 12.65 1.67
N SER A 325 -14.60 12.51 2.61
CA SER A 325 -15.34 11.27 2.86
C SER A 325 -16.75 11.39 2.32
N GLY A 326 -17.28 10.32 1.74
CA GLY A 326 -18.64 10.31 1.19
C GLY A 326 -19.72 10.12 2.26
N CYS A 327 -19.33 9.68 3.46
CA CYS A 327 -20.18 9.52 4.63
C CYS A 327 -19.33 9.46 5.92
N ALA A 328 -19.96 9.37 7.09
CA ALA A 328 -19.29 9.31 8.39
C ALA A 328 -18.42 8.06 8.61
N LYS A 329 -18.57 7.00 7.80
CA LYS A 329 -17.77 5.76 7.93
C LYS A 329 -16.27 5.99 7.72
N GLY A 330 -15.89 7.00 6.94
CA GLY A 330 -14.48 7.37 6.77
C GLY A 330 -13.63 6.27 6.12
N CYS A 331 -14.14 5.57 5.10
CA CYS A 331 -13.50 4.38 4.54
C CYS A 331 -12.04 4.60 4.10
N ALA A 332 -11.71 5.78 3.57
CA ALA A 332 -10.35 6.09 3.14
C ALA A 332 -9.41 6.42 4.30
N ARG A 333 -9.94 7.06 5.36
CA ARG A 333 -9.21 7.41 6.56
C ARG A 333 -10.16 7.57 7.76
N ARG A 334 -10.08 6.66 8.73
CA ARG A 334 -10.88 6.73 9.96
C ARG A 334 -10.30 7.68 11.01
N ALA A 335 -8.98 7.88 11.00
CA ALA A 335 -8.30 8.80 11.90
C ALA A 335 -8.54 10.26 11.50
N ALA A 336 -8.27 11.17 12.45
CA ALA A 336 -8.37 12.60 12.22
C ALA A 336 -7.46 13.10 11.09
N SER A 337 -7.90 14.17 10.41
CA SER A 337 -7.14 14.91 9.40
C SER A 337 -7.12 16.40 9.74
N SER A 338 -6.21 17.18 9.16
CA SER A 338 -6.18 18.62 9.38
C SER A 338 -7.49 19.29 8.95
N ALA A 339 -8.09 18.80 7.86
CA ALA A 339 -9.49 19.03 7.54
C ALA A 339 -10.13 17.76 6.99
N THR A 340 -11.39 17.54 7.36
CA THR A 340 -12.25 16.46 6.88
C THR A 340 -13.54 17.06 6.37
N LEU A 341 -13.88 16.78 5.11
CA LEU A 341 -15.19 17.08 4.53
C LEU A 341 -16.00 15.79 4.45
N VAL A 342 -17.24 15.82 4.91
CA VAL A 342 -18.15 14.68 4.90
C VAL A 342 -19.33 14.99 3.98
N GLY A 343 -19.51 14.19 2.95
CA GLY A 343 -20.62 14.31 2.01
C GLY A 343 -21.97 14.02 2.66
N ARG A 344 -22.95 14.88 2.40
CA ARG A 344 -24.36 14.72 2.77
C ARG A 344 -25.24 15.44 1.74
N ASP A 345 -26.12 14.72 1.07
CA ASP A 345 -27.10 15.27 0.10
C ASP A 345 -26.48 16.21 -0.94
N GLY A 346 -25.35 15.81 -1.53
CA GLY A 346 -24.61 16.59 -2.52
C GLY A 346 -23.81 17.77 -1.98
N ARG A 347 -23.80 17.96 -0.65
CA ARG A 347 -23.10 19.03 0.08
C ARG A 347 -22.07 18.45 1.05
N TYR A 348 -21.37 19.32 1.77
CA TYR A 348 -20.33 18.95 2.72
C TYR A 348 -20.52 19.55 4.10
N ASP A 349 -20.25 18.72 5.10
CA ASP A 349 -19.97 19.13 6.46
C ASP A 349 -18.45 19.21 6.66
N LEU A 350 -17.94 20.30 7.21
CA LEU A 350 -16.52 20.54 7.47
C LEU A 350 -16.18 20.28 8.94
N ILE A 351 -15.19 19.42 9.14
CA ILE A 351 -14.59 19.08 10.42
C ILE A 351 -13.10 19.46 10.36
N ARG A 352 -12.64 20.40 11.19
CA ARG A 352 -11.22 20.75 11.32
C ARG A 352 -10.55 19.94 12.42
N GLY A 353 -9.39 19.37 12.12
CA GLY A 353 -8.60 18.60 13.08
C GLY A 353 -9.25 17.30 13.55
N GLY A 354 -10.31 16.82 12.88
CA GLY A 354 -11.14 15.71 13.33
C GLY A 354 -11.34 14.61 12.29
N ALA A 355 -11.94 13.52 12.75
CA ALA A 355 -12.33 12.36 11.97
C ALA A 355 -13.75 12.53 11.36
N PRO A 356 -14.14 11.72 10.35
CA PRO A 356 -15.44 11.87 9.68
C PRO A 356 -16.69 11.68 10.55
N GLY A 357 -16.56 11.09 11.75
CA GLY A 357 -17.66 10.88 12.68
C GLY A 357 -17.81 12.01 13.72
N ASP A 358 -16.91 12.99 13.73
CA ASP A 358 -16.90 14.06 14.73
C ASP A 358 -17.91 15.16 14.38
N ALA A 359 -18.21 16.03 15.35
CA ALA A 359 -19.12 17.15 15.15
C ALA A 359 -18.51 18.19 14.16
N PRO A 360 -19.25 18.59 13.10
CA PRO A 360 -18.77 19.58 12.15
C PRO A 360 -18.87 21.01 12.66
N GLN A 361 -17.92 21.86 12.28
CA GLN A 361 -17.97 23.31 12.55
C GLN A 361 -18.80 24.08 11.51
N ALA A 362 -19.05 23.50 10.34
CA ALA A 362 -19.92 24.06 9.32
C ALA A 362 -20.59 22.93 8.53
N THR A 363 -21.84 23.11 8.14
CA THR A 363 -22.67 22.07 7.50
C THR A 363 -23.30 22.56 6.21
N GLY A 364 -23.63 21.63 5.31
CA GLY A 364 -24.40 21.95 4.09
C GLY A 364 -23.65 22.83 3.07
N LEU A 365 -22.32 22.86 3.11
CA LEU A 365 -21.49 23.65 2.21
C LEU A 365 -21.53 23.07 0.79
N THR A 366 -21.67 23.92 -0.20
CA THR A 366 -21.31 23.58 -1.58
C THR A 366 -19.80 23.32 -1.68
N LEU A 367 -19.35 22.68 -2.77
CA LEU A 367 -17.92 22.49 -3.03
C LEU A 367 -17.13 23.82 -3.03
N ALA A 368 -17.73 24.86 -3.61
CA ALA A 368 -17.14 26.19 -3.66
C ALA A 368 -17.00 26.81 -2.26
N GLU A 369 -18.06 26.75 -1.44
CA GLU A 369 -18.03 27.25 -0.05
C GLU A 369 -17.06 26.45 0.82
N ALA A 370 -17.03 25.13 0.67
CA ALA A 370 -16.06 24.28 1.33
C ALA A 370 -14.62 24.71 0.97
N GLY A 371 -14.34 24.95 -0.32
CA GLY A 371 -13.05 25.46 -0.77
C GLY A 371 -12.66 26.80 -0.12
N HIS A 372 -13.59 27.75 -0.03
CA HIS A 372 -13.35 29.03 0.69
C HIS A 372 -13.19 28.84 2.20
N ALA A 373 -13.92 27.89 2.79
CA ALA A 373 -13.76 27.58 4.20
C ALA A 373 -12.35 27.02 4.47
N LEU A 374 -11.84 26.11 3.63
CA LEU A 374 -10.53 25.49 3.83
C LEU A 374 -9.36 26.49 3.83
N THR A 375 -9.47 27.61 3.10
CA THR A 375 -8.43 28.65 3.03
C THR A 375 -8.45 29.61 4.21
N ARG A 376 -9.61 29.79 4.87
CA ARG A 376 -9.71 30.64 6.07
C ARG A 376 -9.01 29.99 7.26
N ARG A 377 -8.16 30.77 7.95
CA ARG A 377 -7.57 30.36 9.24
C ARG A 377 -8.68 30.35 10.31
N ALA A 378 -8.64 29.35 11.20
CA ALA A 378 -9.48 29.34 12.40
C ALA A 378 -9.07 30.54 13.27
N GLY A 379 -9.80 31.65 13.17
CA GLY A 379 -9.48 32.92 13.83
C GLY A 379 -10.01 34.18 13.13
N GLN A 380 -10.36 34.13 11.84
CA GLN A 380 -10.89 35.28 11.10
C GLN A 380 -12.44 35.39 11.13
N ALA A 381 -13.09 34.81 12.13
CA ALA A 381 -14.56 34.74 12.22
C ALA A 381 -15.17 35.69 13.27
N GLY A 382 -14.45 36.75 13.67
CA GLY A 382 -14.94 37.73 14.64
C GLY A 382 -14.40 39.12 14.34
N GLU A 383 -14.88 39.73 13.27
CA GLU A 383 -14.80 41.18 13.02
C GLU A 383 -15.64 41.48 11.76
N ARG A 384 -16.96 41.55 11.94
CA ARG A 384 -17.86 42.47 11.23
C ARG A 384 -19.03 42.80 12.12
#